data_AF-A0A6V7VKL6-F1
#
_entry.id   AF-A0A6V7VKL6-F1
#
_cell.length_a   1.000
_cell.length_b   1.000
_cell.length_c   1.000
_cell.angle_alpha   90.00
_cell.angle_beta   90.00
_cell.angle_gamma   90.00
#
_symmetry.space_group_name_H-M   'P 1'
#
loop_
_entity.id
_entity.type
_entity.pdbx_description
1 polymer ?
#
loop_
_entity_poly.entity_id
_entity_poly.type
_entity_poly.pdbx_seq_one_letter_code
_entity_poly.pdbx_strand_id
1 'polypeptide(L)'
;MYAGVPLICIPFDNDQFYLSSLAEYLGIGIYVKNDETFGDKFEKALKKFLNRNKTNIRKIVKSEYRNKAIEMRKDILSIFKDEPLEKKFVSKIFEIVNVDEN
;
A
#
# COMPACT_ATOMS: atom_id res chain seq x y z
N MET A 1 4.56 -0.96 -2.61
CA MET A 1 4.49 -1.39 -1.18
C MET A 1 5.54 -2.39 -0.74
N TYR A 2 6.31 -2.98 -1.66
CA TYR A 2 7.34 -3.95 -1.32
C TYR A 2 8.20 -3.53 -0.12
N ALA A 3 8.65 -2.27 -0.02
CA ALA A 3 9.46 -1.78 1.11
C ALA A 3 8.74 -1.68 2.49
N GLY A 4 7.42 -1.88 2.57
CA GLY A 4 6.65 -1.75 3.81
C GLY A 4 6.59 -0.31 4.36
N VAL A 5 6.63 0.68 3.47
CA VAL A 5 6.60 2.10 3.79
C VAL A 5 5.20 2.65 3.49
N PRO A 6 4.55 3.36 4.44
CA PRO A 6 3.26 3.99 4.19
C PRO A 6 3.39 5.21 3.28
N LEU A 7 2.32 5.55 2.55
CA LEU A 7 2.35 6.56 1.48
C LEU A 7 1.49 7.78 1.80
N ILE A 8 1.93 8.97 1.39
CA ILE A 8 1.04 10.14 1.23
C ILE A 8 0.81 10.26 -0.27
N CYS A 9 -0.41 10.02 -0.71
CA CYS A 9 -0.76 9.98 -2.12
C CYS A 9 -1.29 11.35 -2.55
N ILE A 10 -0.58 12.00 -3.47
CA ILE A 10 -0.97 13.30 -4.05
C ILE A 10 -1.19 13.06 -5.55
N PRO A 11 -2.41 12.70 -5.97
CA PRO A 11 -2.68 12.43 -7.37
C PRO A 11 -2.76 13.74 -8.17
N PHE A 12 -2.25 13.67 -9.40
CA PHE A 12 -2.30 14.77 -10.36
C PHE A 12 -3.27 14.50 -11.50
N ASP A 13 -3.27 13.28 -12.04
CA ASP A 13 -4.08 12.93 -13.21
C ASP A 13 -4.36 11.42 -13.31
N ASN A 14 -5.28 11.04 -14.20
CA ASN A 14 -5.61 9.66 -14.59
C ASN A 14 -6.05 8.77 -13.43
N ASP A 15 -5.54 7.54 -13.40
CA ASP A 15 -5.85 6.49 -12.44
C ASP A 15 -5.27 6.76 -11.04
N GLN A 16 -4.41 7.77 -10.89
CA GLN A 16 -3.80 8.11 -9.61
C GLN A 16 -4.84 8.43 -8.54
N PHE A 17 -5.98 9.03 -8.91
CA PHE A 17 -7.07 9.30 -7.97
C PHE A 17 -7.63 8.00 -7.38
N TYR A 18 -7.89 7.01 -8.23
CA TYR A 18 -8.38 5.70 -7.81
C TYR A 18 -7.33 4.97 -6.97
N LEU A 19 -6.08 4.94 -7.42
CA LEU A 19 -4.98 4.30 -6.68
C LEU A 19 -4.74 4.96 -5.31
N SER A 20 -4.88 6.29 -5.23
CA SER A 20 -4.78 7.04 -3.97
C SER A 20 -5.90 6.69 -3.01
N SER A 21 -7.14 6.62 -3.50
CA SER A 21 -8.30 6.22 -2.71
C SER A 21 -8.18 4.76 -2.23
N LEU A 22 -7.69 3.86 -3.09
CA LEU A 22 -7.46 2.47 -2.72
C LEU A 22 -6.37 2.35 -1.64
N ALA A 23 -5.29 3.12 -1.75
CA ALA A 23 -4.24 3.15 -0.73
C ALA A 23 -4.74 3.66 0.63
N GLU A 24 -5.64 4.65 0.63
CA GLU A 24 -6.27 5.13 1.85
C GLU A 24 -7.25 4.11 2.44
N TYR A 25 -8.11 3.50 1.61
CA TYR A 25 -9.04 2.46 2.01
C TYR A 25 -8.35 1.23 2.63
N LEU A 26 -7.25 0.79 2.02
CA LEU A 26 -6.41 -0.30 2.55
C LEU A 26 -5.64 0.11 3.82
N GLY A 27 -5.69 1.38 4.22
CA GLY A 27 -5.03 1.90 5.41
C GLY A 27 -3.51 1.90 5.31
N ILE A 28 -2.97 1.94 4.09
CA ILE A 28 -1.53 1.90 3.78
C ILE A 28 -0.99 3.26 3.37
N GLY A 29 -1.89 4.23 3.16
CA GLY A 29 -1.56 5.61 2.86
C GLY A 29 -2.67 6.57 3.26
N ILE A 30 -2.42 7.86 3.02
CA ILE A 30 -3.39 8.95 3.17
C ILE A 30 -3.53 9.64 1.82
N TYR A 31 -4.76 9.82 1.36
CA TYR A 31 -5.02 10.55 0.13
C TYR A 31 -5.12 12.05 0.44
N VAL A 32 -4.28 12.85 -0.23
CA VAL A 32 -4.30 14.31 -0.15
C VAL A 32 -4.60 14.86 -1.53
N LYS A 33 -5.82 15.40 -1.70
CA LYS A 33 -6.21 16.08 -2.93
C LYS A 33 -5.43 17.39 -3.07
N ASN A 34 -4.93 17.64 -4.28
CA ASN A 34 -4.32 18.92 -4.65
C ASN A 34 -5.43 19.94 -4.95
N ASP A 35 -5.94 20.58 -3.91
CA ASP A 35 -6.94 21.65 -3.95
C ASP A 35 -6.49 22.83 -3.09
N GLU A 36 -7.32 23.86 -2.93
CA GLU A 36 -7.02 25.05 -2.13
C GLU A 36 -6.67 24.73 -0.65
N THR A 37 -7.07 23.55 -0.16
CA THR A 37 -6.81 23.10 1.21
C THR A 37 -5.63 22.12 1.31
N PHE A 38 -4.84 21.99 0.23
CA PHE A 38 -3.72 21.05 0.15
C PHE A 38 -2.75 21.20 1.32
N GLY A 39 -2.32 22.43 1.64
CA GLY A 39 -1.33 22.69 2.69
C GLY A 39 -1.75 22.11 4.05
N ASP A 40 -2.97 22.42 4.49
CA ASP A 40 -3.51 21.95 5.76
C ASP A 40 -3.69 20.43 5.79
N LYS A 41 -4.18 19.84 4.69
CA LYS A 41 -4.38 18.40 4.58
C LYS A 41 -3.04 17.66 4.55
N PHE A 42 -2.05 18.18 3.83
CA PHE A 42 -0.71 17.63 3.76
C PHE A 42 -0.01 17.70 5.12
N GLU A 43 -0.07 18.83 5.81
CA GLU A 43 0.50 18.97 7.15
C GLU A 43 -0.12 17.99 8.15
N LYS A 44 -1.45 17.83 8.12
CA LYS A 44 -2.16 16.85 8.95
C LYS A 44 -1.73 15.42 8.62
N ALA A 45 -1.60 15.06 7.34
CA ALA A 45 -1.13 13.76 6.90
C ALA A 45 0.32 13.49 7.37
N LEU A 46 1.20 14.48 7.21
CA LEU A 46 2.58 14.42 7.63
C LEU A 46 2.68 14.27 9.16
N LYS A 47 1.92 15.05 9.93
CA LYS A 47 1.84 14.91 11.38
C LYS A 47 1.36 13.53 11.81
N LYS A 48 0.35 12.94 11.14
CA LYS A 48 -0.09 11.55 11.42
C LYS A 48 1.02 10.53 11.23
N PHE A 49 1.88 10.70 10.22
CA PHE A 49 2.99 9.77 9.95
C PHE A 49 4.21 10.03 10.83
N LEU A 50 4.48 11.31 11.11
CA LEU A 50 5.63 11.77 11.88
C LEU A 50 5.36 11.86 13.38
N ASN A 51 4.17 11.49 13.89
CA ASN A 51 3.80 11.56 15.31
C ASN A 51 4.67 10.63 16.17
N ARG A 52 5.95 10.97 16.26
CA ARG A 52 6.93 10.50 17.21
C ARG A 52 6.64 11.33 18.44
N ASN A 53 5.98 10.73 19.43
CA ASN A 53 6.05 11.24 20.79
C ASN A 53 7.53 11.51 21.09
N LYS A 54 7.89 12.80 21.19
CA LYS A 54 9.28 13.29 21.34
C LYS A 54 9.98 12.73 22.59
N THR A 55 9.28 11.98 23.43
CA THR A 55 9.73 11.50 24.74
C THR A 55 10.11 10.02 24.81
N ASN A 56 9.98 9.21 23.75
CA ASN A 56 10.45 7.81 23.79
C ASN A 56 10.95 7.31 22.43
N ILE A 57 12.23 7.58 22.15
CA ILE A 57 12.93 7.34 20.88
C ILE A 57 12.97 5.85 20.45
N ARG A 58 12.52 4.89 21.28
CA ARG A 58 12.61 3.46 20.98
C ARG A 58 11.34 2.63 21.15
N LYS A 59 10.20 3.19 21.59
CA LYS A 59 8.98 2.40 21.83
C LYS A 59 7.77 2.86 21.03
N ILE A 60 7.57 2.14 19.92
CA ILE A 60 6.30 1.49 19.55
C ILE A 60 5.06 2.41 19.63
N VAL A 61 4.99 3.35 18.70
CA VAL A 61 3.78 3.52 17.90
C VAL A 61 4.26 3.62 16.46
N LYS A 62 4.59 2.47 15.85
CA LYS A 62 4.59 2.42 14.39
C LYS A 62 3.16 2.83 14.01
N SER A 63 3.01 3.93 13.27
CA SER A 63 1.68 4.40 12.85
C SER A 63 0.90 3.21 12.27
N GLU A 64 -0.41 3.15 12.49
CA GLU A 64 -1.28 2.08 11.98
C GLU A 64 -0.98 1.78 10.50
N TYR A 65 -0.78 2.84 9.72
CA TYR A 65 -0.37 2.80 8.31
C TYR A 65 0.91 2.00 8.05
N ARG A 66 1.93 2.16 8.90
CA ARG A 66 3.19 1.42 8.78
C ARG A 66 3.01 -0.07 9.10
N ASN A 67 2.16 -0.41 10.06
CA ASN A 67 1.90 -1.81 10.39
C ASN A 67 1.18 -2.51 9.23
N LYS A 68 0.11 -1.90 8.69
CA LYS A 68 -0.60 -2.41 7.51
C LYS A 68 0.32 -2.52 6.28
N ALA A 69 1.20 -1.54 6.07
CA ALA A 69 2.16 -1.60 4.98
C ALA A 69 3.19 -2.75 5.14
N ILE A 70 3.62 -3.04 6.37
CA ILE A 70 4.51 -4.18 6.67
C ILE A 70 3.78 -5.51 6.50
N GLU A 71 2.51 -5.61 6.92
CA GLU A 71 1.67 -6.79 6.73
C GLU A 71 1.52 -7.11 5.25
N MET A 72 1.11 -6.13 4.45
CA MET A 72 0.99 -6.36 3.01
C MET A 72 2.33 -6.70 2.35
N ARG A 73 3.47 -6.15 2.83
CA ARG A 73 4.80 -6.61 2.38
C ARG A 73 4.98 -8.11 2.63
N LYS A 74 4.60 -8.61 3.81
CA LYS A 74 4.72 -10.04 4.14
C LYS A 74 3.86 -10.89 3.22
N ASP A 75 2.63 -10.46 2.95
CA ASP A 75 1.70 -11.17 2.06
C ASP A 75 2.29 -11.25 0.65
N ILE A 76 2.76 -10.11 0.12
CA ILE A 76 3.45 -10.04 -1.17
C ILE A 76 4.64 -11.01 -1.20
N LEU A 77 5.52 -10.98 -0.18
CA LEU A 77 6.68 -11.86 -0.11
C LEU A 77 6.32 -13.34 0.00
N SER A 78 5.20 -13.66 0.66
CA SER A 78 4.72 -15.05 0.79
C SER A 78 4.28 -15.61 -0.57
N ILE A 79 3.66 -14.78 -1.41
CA ILE A 79 3.24 -15.18 -2.76
C ILE A 79 4.45 -15.60 -3.62
N PHE A 80 5.56 -14.86 -3.50
CA PHE A 80 6.79 -15.07 -4.26
C PHE A 80 7.75 -16.11 -3.68
N LYS A 81 7.46 -16.70 -2.50
CA LYS A 81 8.38 -17.64 -1.84
C LYS A 81 8.51 -18.99 -2.54
N ASP A 82 7.42 -19.49 -3.13
CA ASP A 82 7.40 -20.86 -3.65
C ASP A 82 7.67 -20.93 -5.17
N GLU A 83 7.30 -19.89 -5.93
CA GLU A 83 7.58 -19.75 -7.37
C GLU A 83 7.33 -18.31 -7.83
N PRO A 84 7.97 -17.83 -8.92
CA PRO A 84 7.63 -16.55 -9.55
C PRO A 84 6.14 -16.50 -9.88
N LEU A 85 5.48 -15.39 -9.54
CA LEU A 85 4.04 -15.19 -9.78
C LEU A 85 3.65 -15.44 -11.24
N GLU A 86 4.55 -15.10 -12.16
CA GLU A 86 4.42 -15.37 -13.59
C GLU A 86 4.22 -16.86 -13.88
N LYS A 87 4.99 -17.75 -13.24
CA LYS A 87 4.84 -19.20 -13.43
C LYS A 87 3.51 -19.72 -12.87
N LYS A 88 3.14 -19.28 -11.65
CA LYS A 88 1.85 -19.65 -11.03
C LYS A 88 0.65 -19.13 -11.81
N PHE A 89 0.77 -17.95 -12.43
CA PHE A 89 -0.30 -17.36 -13.23
C PHE A 89 -0.44 -18.08 -14.57
N VAL A 90 0.67 -18.33 -15.26
CA VAL A 90 0.71 -19.09 -16.52
C VAL A 90 0.21 -20.52 -16.31
N SER A 91 0.63 -21.22 -15.25
CA SER A 91 0.14 -22.57 -14.96
C SER A 91 -1.37 -22.61 -14.75
N LYS A 92 -1.93 -21.63 -14.03
CA LYS A 92 -3.38 -21.53 -13.78
C LYS A 92 -4.17 -21.18 -15.03
N ILE A 93 -3.61 -20.37 -15.94
CA ILE A 93 -4.21 -20.15 -17.27
C ILE A 93 -4.22 -21.46 -18.06
N PHE A 94 -3.11 -22.20 -18.09
CA PHE A 94 -3.05 -23.50 -18.76
C PHE A 94 -4.05 -24.51 -18.19
N GLU A 95 -4.24 -24.55 -16.88
CA GLU A 95 -5.29 -25.37 -16.25
C GLU A 95 -6.69 -25.00 -16.74
N ILE A 96 -7.03 -23.71 -16.82
CA ILE A 96 -8.35 -23.27 -17.29
C ILE A 96 -8.56 -23.60 -18.77
N VAL A 97 -7.55 -23.34 -19.60
CA VAL A 97 -7.65 -23.52 -21.07
C VAL A 97 -7.69 -25.00 -21.47
N ASN A 98 -7.00 -25.89 -20.75
CA ASN A 98 -6.94 -27.31 -21.06
C ASN A 98 -8.14 -28.13 -20.50
N VAL A 99 -9.04 -27.51 -19.73
CA VAL A 99 -10.25 -28.19 -19.22
C VAL A 99 -11.33 -28.33 -20.30
N ASP A 100 -11.24 -27.57 -21.39
CA ASP A 100 -12.24 -27.58 -22.48
C ASP A 100 -12.03 -28.69 -23.54
N GLU A 101 -11.02 -29.57 -23.40
CA GLU A 101 -10.70 -30.64 -24.38
C GLU A 101 -11.18 -32.06 -24.00
N ASN A 102 -12.00 -32.25 -22.96
CA ASN A 102 -12.60 -33.57 -22.63
C ASN A 102 -14.13 -33.58 -22.68
#